data_AF-A0A6N8FNP0-F1
#
_entry.id   AF-A0A6N8FNP0-F1
#
_cell.length_a   1.000
_cell.length_b   1.000
_cell.length_c   1.000
_cell.angle_alpha   90.00
_cell.angle_beta   90.00
_cell.angle_gamma   90.00
#
_symmetry.space_group_name_H-M   'P 1'
#
loop_
_entity.id
_entity.type
_entity.pdbx_description
1 polymer ?
#
loop_
_entity_poly.entity_id
_entity_poly.type
_entity_poly.pdbx_seq_one_letter_code
_entity_poly.pdbx_strand_id
1 'polypeptide(L)'
;MSPYVFSLAAVLAVVPMLIVFKINIEKLKENPENIGKLQTNFFIGAAISEAIPLILIVFGIANMETVAATDELLIPGIIVILTMVIGSFFVFLQRSVGVPEELKEQVTTFAMVGVALINAIPIISIVSLMMMAP
;
A
#
# COMPACT_ATOMS: atom_id res chain seq x y z
N MET A 1 15.75 7.23 17.04
CA MET A 1 15.40 7.35 15.59
C MET A 1 14.04 8.03 15.44
N SER A 2 13.80 8.85 14.42
CA SER A 2 12.50 9.51 14.22
C SER A 2 11.42 8.51 13.79
N PRO A 3 10.27 8.40 14.49
CA PRO A 3 9.18 7.49 14.10
C PRO A 3 8.58 7.84 12.72
N TYR A 4 8.81 9.05 12.23
CA TYR A 4 8.35 9.50 10.91
C TYR A 4 8.94 8.69 9.75
N VAL A 5 10.06 7.98 9.93
CA VAL A 5 10.60 7.06 8.92
C VAL A 5 9.55 6.02 8.48
N PHE A 6 8.80 5.45 9.43
CA PHE A 6 7.77 4.45 9.13
C PHE A 6 6.56 5.07 8.43
N SER A 7 6.20 6.31 8.79
CA SER A 7 5.14 7.04 8.09
C SER A 7 5.52 7.40 6.65
N LEU A 8 6.77 7.79 6.41
CA LEU A 8 7.30 8.09 5.09
C LEU A 8 7.36 6.83 4.22
N ALA A 9 7.80 5.69 4.77
CA ALA A 9 7.80 4.41 4.08
C ALA A 9 6.38 4.02 3.60
N ALA A 10 5.36 4.21 4.45
CA ALA A 10 3.97 3.92 4.09
C ALA A 10 3.48 4.81 2.93
N VAL A 11 3.73 6.13 2.98
CA VAL A 11 3.33 7.05 1.91
C VAL A 11 4.03 6.73 0.58
N LEU A 12 5.34 6.49 0.64
CA LEU A 12 6.14 6.15 -0.54
C LEU A 12 5.79 4.80 -1.13
N ALA A 13 5.25 3.85 -0.35
CA ALA A 13 4.74 2.59 -0.87
C ALA A 13 3.37 2.79 -1.55
N VAL A 14 2.43 3.45 -0.88
CA VAL A 14 1.04 3.52 -1.33
C VAL A 14 0.89 4.39 -2.58
N VAL A 15 1.51 5.56 -2.65
CA VAL A 15 1.28 6.50 -3.77
C VAL A 15 1.67 5.90 -5.14
N PRO A 16 2.88 5.37 -5.34
CA PRO A 16 3.24 4.73 -6.60
C PRO A 16 2.41 3.47 -6.88
N MET A 17 2.08 2.69 -5.84
CA MET A 17 1.24 1.51 -5.97
C MET A 17 -0.16 1.82 -6.49
N LEU A 18 -0.77 2.94 -6.09
CA LEU A 18 -2.06 3.37 -6.62
C LEU A 18 -1.99 3.68 -8.12
N ILE A 19 -0.89 4.26 -8.59
CA ILE A 19 -0.67 4.54 -10.01
C ILE A 19 -0.56 3.22 -10.78
N VAL A 20 0.28 2.30 -10.30
CA VAL A 20 0.48 0.98 -10.91
C VAL A 20 -0.83 0.18 -10.93
N PHE A 21 -1.58 0.21 -9.83
CA PHE A 21 -2.90 -0.42 -9.74
C PHE A 21 -3.87 0.16 -10.76
N LYS A 22 -3.99 1.51 -10.82
CA LYS A 22 -4.90 2.20 -11.75
C LYS A 22 -4.59 1.82 -13.20
N ILE A 23 -3.33 1.79 -13.59
CA ILE A 23 -2.93 1.43 -14.96
C ILE A 23 -3.36 0.01 -15.30
N ASN A 24 -3.18 -0.95 -14.40
CA ASN A 24 -3.48 -2.35 -14.68
C ASN A 24 -4.98 -2.66 -14.59
N ILE A 25 -5.73 -2.02 -13.68
CA ILE A 25 -7.17 -2.24 -13.57
C ILE A 25 -7.94 -1.65 -14.76
N GLU A 26 -7.52 -0.49 -15.30
CA GLU A 26 -8.12 0.06 -16.52
C GLU A 26 -7.87 -0.87 -17.72
N LYS A 27 -6.64 -1.38 -17.87
CA LYS A 27 -6.33 -2.37 -18.92
C LYS A 27 -7.12 -3.67 -18.76
N LEU A 28 -7.44 -4.08 -17.53
CA LEU A 28 -8.25 -5.26 -17.27
C LEU A 28 -9.70 -5.05 -17.72
N LYS A 29 -10.25 -3.84 -17.55
CA LYS A 29 -11.59 -3.49 -18.02
C LYS A 29 -11.68 -3.51 -19.55
N GLU A 30 -10.60 -3.12 -20.23
CA GLU A 30 -10.53 -3.08 -21.70
C GLU A 30 -10.23 -4.46 -22.33
N ASN A 31 -9.33 -5.25 -21.73
CA ASN A 31 -8.79 -6.50 -22.30
C ASN A 31 -8.73 -7.61 -21.23
N PRO A 32 -9.89 -8.12 -20.77
CA PRO A 32 -9.99 -9.04 -19.62
C PRO A 32 -9.28 -10.38 -19.82
N GLU A 33 -9.16 -10.86 -21.06
CA GLU A 33 -8.45 -12.10 -21.42
C GLU A 33 -6.96 -12.08 -21.07
N ASN A 34 -6.39 -10.90 -20.83
CA ASN A 34 -4.99 -10.71 -20.47
C ASN A 34 -4.72 -10.66 -18.95
N ILE A 35 -5.68 -11.07 -18.10
CA ILE A 35 -5.59 -10.95 -16.64
C ILE A 35 -4.28 -11.49 -16.04
N GLY A 36 -3.77 -12.63 -16.50
CA GLY A 36 -2.51 -13.19 -15.97
C GLY A 36 -1.30 -12.29 -16.24
N LYS A 37 -1.24 -11.68 -17.43
CA LYS A 37 -0.19 -10.73 -17.80
C LYS A 37 -0.31 -9.44 -16.99
N LEU A 38 -1.54 -8.95 -16.79
CA LEU A 38 -1.80 -7.74 -16.00
C LEU A 38 -1.46 -7.94 -14.52
N GLN A 39 -1.77 -9.11 -13.94
CA GLN A 39 -1.34 -9.46 -12.58
C GLN A 39 0.18 -9.51 -12.47
N THR A 40 0.86 -10.11 -13.45
CA THR A 40 2.34 -10.15 -13.48
C THR A 40 2.93 -8.74 -13.51
N ASN A 41 2.40 -7.87 -14.37
CA ASN A 41 2.83 -6.47 -14.45
C ASN A 41 2.55 -5.71 -13.15
N PHE A 42 1.41 -5.99 -12.51
CA PHE A 42 1.06 -5.40 -11.21
C PHE A 42 2.05 -5.81 -10.12
N PHE A 43 2.43 -7.08 -10.02
CA PHE A 43 3.43 -7.56 -9.07
C PHE A 43 4.82 -6.97 -9.33
N ILE A 44 5.26 -6.89 -10.59
CA ILE A 44 6.54 -6.26 -10.95
C ILE A 44 6.52 -4.77 -10.57
N GLY A 45 5.44 -4.08 -10.91
CA GLY A 45 5.28 -2.67 -10.53
C GLY A 45 5.24 -2.47 -9.02
N ALA A 46 4.69 -3.43 -8.28
CA ALA A 46 4.71 -3.43 -6.81
C ALA A 46 6.11 -3.57 -6.24
N ALA A 47 6.88 -4.57 -6.70
CA ALA A 47 8.24 -4.77 -6.26
C ALA A 47 9.14 -3.54 -6.52
N ILE A 48 8.94 -2.86 -7.67
CA ILE A 48 9.66 -1.62 -7.98
C ILE A 48 9.21 -0.47 -7.07
N SER A 49 7.91 -0.33 -6.83
CA SER A 49 7.34 0.72 -5.98
C SER A 49 7.77 0.58 -4.52
N GLU A 50 7.96 -0.65 -4.05
CA GLU A 50 8.30 -0.95 -2.67
C GLU A 50 9.80 -0.96 -2.38
N ALA A 51 10.68 -0.91 -3.39
CA ALA A 51 12.13 -0.99 -3.19
C ALA A 51 12.66 0.06 -2.20
N ILE A 52 12.27 1.33 -2.35
CA ILE A 52 12.65 2.41 -1.44
C ILE A 52 11.97 2.26 -0.06
N PRO A 53 10.64 2.06 0.02
CA PRO A 53 9.96 1.77 1.28
C PRO A 53 10.59 0.63 2.10
N LEU A 54 10.95 -0.48 1.46
CA LEU A 54 11.58 -1.62 2.13
C LEU A 54 12.93 -1.24 2.75
N ILE A 55 13.75 -0.46 2.03
CA ILE A 55 15.01 0.07 2.58
C ILE A 55 14.74 0.92 3.83
N LEU A 56 13.73 1.80 3.77
CA LEU A 56 13.34 2.64 4.91
C LEU A 56 12.84 1.82 6.10
N ILE A 57 12.04 0.77 5.85
CA ILE A 57 11.57 -0.14 6.90
C ILE A 57 12.75 -0.84 7.58
N VAL A 58 13.64 -1.45 6.80
CA VAL A 58 14.81 -2.17 7.33
C VAL A 58 15.72 -1.22 8.11
N PHE A 59 16.00 -0.04 7.56
CA PHE A 59 16.80 0.98 8.23
C PHE A 59 16.15 1.49 9.52
N GLY A 60 14.84 1.73 9.50
CA GLY A 60 14.07 2.17 10.65
C GLY A 60 14.08 1.13 11.77
N ILE A 61 13.87 -0.15 11.44
CA ILE A 61 13.91 -1.25 12.42
C ILE A 61 15.32 -1.44 12.98
N ALA A 62 16.35 -1.41 12.13
CA ALA A 62 17.74 -1.61 12.55
C ALA A 62 18.25 -0.55 13.54
N ASN A 63 17.63 0.64 13.55
CA ASN A 63 17.99 1.76 14.42
C ASN A 63 16.83 2.15 15.35
N MET A 64 15.90 1.22 15.58
CA MET A 64 14.72 1.46 16.39
C MET A 64 15.12 1.69 17.85
N GLU A 65 14.51 2.72 18.45
CA GLU A 65 14.66 3.06 19.87
C GLU A 65 13.27 3.33 20.42
N THR A 66 13.08 3.02 21.70
CA THR A 66 11.86 3.37 22.44
C THR A 66 11.73 4.90 22.51
N VAL A 67 10.52 5.43 22.26
CA VAL A 67 10.24 6.86 22.40
C VAL A 67 10.09 7.25 23.88
N ALA A 68 10.30 8.52 24.20
CA ALA A 68 10.17 8.99 25.58
C ALA A 68 8.70 9.08 26.01
N ALA A 69 7.82 9.42 25.07
CA ALA A 69 6.38 9.50 25.32
C ALA A 69 5.54 9.00 24.13
N THR A 70 4.38 8.41 24.43
CA THR A 70 3.50 7.79 23.43
C THR A 70 2.89 8.79 22.44
N ASP A 71 2.79 10.06 22.82
CA ASP A 71 2.31 11.15 21.96
C ASP A 71 3.21 11.38 20.73
N GLU A 72 4.51 11.07 20.83
CA GLU A 72 5.45 11.10 19.71
C GLU A 72 5.07 10.13 18.57
N LEU A 73 4.33 9.06 18.89
CA LEU A 73 3.87 8.05 17.93
C LEU A 73 2.52 8.39 17.29
N LEU A 74 1.78 9.34 17.88
CA LEU A 74 0.40 9.61 17.50
C LEU A 74 0.30 10.21 16.09
N ILE A 75 1.09 11.25 15.79
CA ILE A 75 1.08 11.87 14.46
C ILE A 75 1.61 10.89 13.37
N PRO A 76 2.77 10.23 13.54
CA PRO A 76 3.24 9.21 12.60
C PRO A 76 2.22 8.09 12.37
N GLY A 77 1.57 7.61 13.45
CA GLY A 77 0.54 6.57 13.36
C GLY A 77 -0.69 7.03 12.57
N ILE A 78 -1.18 8.25 12.82
CA ILE A 78 -2.31 8.82 12.06
C ILE A 78 -1.98 8.92 10.57
N ILE A 79 -0.75 9.34 10.21
CA ILE A 79 -0.33 9.42 8.80
C ILE A 79 -0.42 8.04 8.15
N VAL A 80 0.08 6.99 8.81
CA VAL A 80 0.03 5.62 8.28
C VAL A 80 -1.42 5.16 8.12
N ILE A 81 -2.28 5.36 9.13
CA ILE A 81 -3.69 4.98 9.09
C ILE A 81 -4.42 5.70 7.94
N LEU A 82 -4.25 7.01 7.82
CA LEU A 82 -4.86 7.78 6.73
C LEU A 82 -4.39 7.29 5.36
N THR A 83 -3.10 6.95 5.25
CA THR A 83 -2.54 6.39 4.01
C THR A 83 -3.18 5.05 3.64
N MET A 84 -3.39 4.16 4.63
CA MET A 84 -4.10 2.88 4.43
C MET A 84 -5.55 3.09 3.98
N VAL A 85 -6.26 3.99 4.65
CA VAL A 85 -7.67 4.29 4.37
C VAL A 85 -7.82 4.87 2.98
N ILE A 86 -7.01 5.88 2.63
CA ILE A 86 -7.04 6.53 1.32
C ILE A 86 -6.69 5.52 0.21
N GLY A 87 -5.63 4.74 0.41
CA GLY A 87 -5.19 3.73 -0.57
C GLY A 87 -6.25 2.67 -0.83
N SER A 88 -6.81 2.10 0.24
CA SER A 88 -7.86 1.09 0.14
C SER A 88 -9.14 1.65 -0.46
N PHE A 89 -9.54 2.85 -0.04
CA PHE A 89 -10.71 3.54 -0.60
C PHE A 89 -10.57 3.77 -2.11
N PHE A 90 -9.39 4.21 -2.57
CA PHE A 90 -9.13 4.40 -3.99
C PHE A 90 -9.28 3.09 -4.78
N VAL A 91 -8.73 1.98 -4.27
CA VAL A 91 -8.88 0.66 -4.89
C VAL A 91 -10.36 0.25 -4.97
N PHE A 92 -11.14 0.47 -3.90
CA PHE A 92 -12.57 0.16 -3.88
C PHE A 92 -13.40 1.06 -4.81
N LEU A 93 -12.99 2.29 -5.04
CA LEU A 93 -13.61 3.15 -6.03
C LEU A 93 -13.36 2.59 -7.44
N GLN A 94 -12.10 2.24 -7.74
CA GLN A 94 -11.70 1.76 -9.07
C GLN A 94 -12.31 0.40 -9.44
N ARG A 95 -12.63 -0.46 -8.47
CA ARG A 95 -13.34 -1.73 -8.74
C ARG A 95 -14.81 -1.54 -9.13
N SER A 96 -15.37 -0.35 -8.93
CA SER A 96 -16.81 -0.09 -9.11
C SER A 96 -17.09 0.82 -10.31
N VAL A 97 -16.14 1.70 -10.65
CA VAL A 97 -16.31 2.68 -11.73
C VAL A 97 -16.03 2.06 -13.10
N GLY A 98 -17.01 2.11 -13.99
CA GLY A 98 -16.83 1.72 -15.40
C GLY A 98 -16.58 0.22 -15.61
N VAL A 99 -17.12 -0.64 -14.74
CA VAL A 99 -16.93 -2.10 -14.80
C VAL A 99 -18.18 -2.76 -15.38
N PRO A 100 -18.08 -3.45 -16.54
CA PRO A 100 -19.16 -4.29 -17.06
C PRO A 100 -19.57 -5.38 -16.07
N GLU A 101 -20.85 -5.77 -16.06
CA GLU A 101 -21.36 -6.75 -15.08
C GLU A 101 -20.62 -8.09 -15.18
N GLU A 102 -20.30 -8.53 -16.39
CA GLU A 102 -19.58 -9.77 -16.66
C GLU A 102 -18.13 -9.78 -16.15
N LEU A 103 -17.52 -8.61 -15.90
CA LEU A 103 -16.14 -8.48 -15.42
C LEU A 103 -16.05 -8.24 -13.91
N LYS A 104 -17.19 -8.10 -13.23
CA LYS A 104 -17.26 -7.67 -11.82
C LYS A 104 -16.47 -8.59 -10.88
N GLU A 105 -16.55 -9.91 -11.08
CA GLU A 105 -15.82 -10.88 -10.25
C GLU A 105 -14.31 -10.78 -10.45
N GLN A 106 -13.86 -10.67 -11.71
CA GLN A 106 -12.43 -10.59 -12.05
C GLN A 106 -11.82 -9.29 -11.54
N VAL A 107 -12.49 -8.16 -11.76
CA VAL A 107 -12.08 -6.84 -11.26
C VAL A 107 -12.07 -6.81 -9.74
N THR A 108 -13.06 -7.42 -9.08
CA THR A 108 -13.10 -7.50 -7.63
C THR A 108 -11.93 -8.32 -7.10
N THR A 109 -11.64 -9.48 -7.69
CA THR A 109 -10.50 -10.32 -7.30
C THR A 109 -9.18 -9.56 -7.47
N PHE A 110 -8.98 -8.89 -8.61
CA PHE A 110 -7.80 -8.07 -8.85
C PHE A 110 -7.67 -6.93 -7.82
N ALA A 111 -8.79 -6.26 -7.51
CA ALA A 111 -8.83 -5.21 -6.50
C ALA A 111 -8.49 -5.73 -5.10
N MET A 112 -8.97 -6.92 -4.71
CA MET A 112 -8.64 -7.50 -3.41
C MET A 112 -7.13 -7.81 -3.28
N VAL A 113 -6.51 -8.32 -4.35
CA VAL A 113 -5.05 -8.47 -4.41
C VAL A 113 -4.37 -7.09 -4.28
N GLY A 114 -4.91 -6.08 -4.97
CA GLY A 114 -4.43 -4.70 -4.87
C GLY A 114 -4.46 -4.14 -3.46
N VAL A 115 -5.57 -4.32 -2.73
CA VAL A 115 -5.70 -3.90 -1.32
C VAL A 115 -4.67 -4.59 -0.44
N ALA A 116 -4.44 -5.90 -0.64
CA ALA A 116 -3.48 -6.64 0.15
C ALA A 116 -2.04 -6.11 -0.04
N LEU A 117 -1.62 -5.88 -1.29
CA LEU A 117 -0.29 -5.35 -1.58
C LEU A 117 -0.12 -3.91 -1.11
N ILE A 118 -1.08 -3.03 -1.39
CA ILE A 118 -1.01 -1.60 -0.99
C ILE A 118 -0.87 -1.45 0.53
N ASN A 119 -1.49 -2.33 1.32
CA ASN A 119 -1.43 -2.24 2.78
C ASN A 119 -0.25 -2.99 3.42
N ALA A 120 0.56 -3.74 2.65
CA ALA A 120 1.66 -4.53 3.22
C ALA A 120 2.67 -3.66 4.00
N ILE A 121 3.22 -2.63 3.36
CA ILE A 121 4.16 -1.71 4.02
C ILE A 121 3.50 -0.90 5.14
N PRO A 122 2.32 -0.28 4.95
CA PRO A 122 1.63 0.40 6.04
C PRO A 122 1.38 -0.46 7.28
N ILE A 123 1.01 -1.74 7.13
CA ILE A 123 0.84 -2.65 8.27
C ILE A 123 2.16 -2.84 9.01
N ILE A 124 3.26 -3.05 8.28
CA ILE A 124 4.60 -3.17 8.88
C ILE A 124 4.99 -1.87 9.59
N SER A 125 4.66 -0.70 9.02
CA SER A 125 4.88 0.60 9.66
C SER A 125 4.11 0.74 10.98
N ILE A 126 2.84 0.31 11.05
CA ILE A 126 2.07 0.32 12.30
C ILE A 126 2.72 -0.57 13.35
N VAL A 127 3.06 -1.82 12.98
CA VAL A 127 3.73 -2.74 13.91
C VAL A 127 5.04 -2.14 14.42
N SER A 128 5.82 -1.53 13.53
CA SER A 128 7.09 -0.91 13.89
C SER A 128 6.90 0.28 14.84
N LEU A 129 5.89 1.13 14.61
CA LEU A 129 5.54 2.22 15.53
C LEU A 129 5.10 1.68 16.90
N MET A 130 4.33 0.59 16.95
CA MET A 130 3.92 -0.03 18.21
C MET A 130 5.11 -0.61 18.98
N MET A 131 6.13 -1.14 18.28
CA MET A 131 7.35 -1.64 18.91
C MET A 131 8.22 -0.53 19.52
N MET A 132 8.02 0.73 19.13
CA MET A 132 8.71 1.89 19.71
C MET A 132 8.03 2.43 20.98
N ALA A 133 6.84 1.94 21.33
CA ALA A 133 6.14 2.40 22.52
C ALA A 133 6.92 2.08 23.82
N PRO A 134 6.86 2.94 24.84
CA PRO A 134 7.53 2.74 26.13
C PRO A 134 6.94 1.62 26.99
#